data_AF-A0A955UMP0-F1
#
_entry.id   AF-A0A955UMP0-F1
#
_cell.length_a   1.000
_cell.length_b   1.000
_cell.length_c   1.000
_cell.angle_alpha   90.00
_cell.angle_beta   90.00
_cell.angle_gamma   90.00
#
_symmetry.space_group_name_H-M   'P 1'
#
loop_
_entity.id
_entity.type
_entity.pdbx_description
1 polymer ?
#
loop_
_entity_poly.entity_id
_entity_poly.type
_entity_poly.pdbx_seq_one_letter_code
_entity_poly.pdbx_strand_id
1 'polypeptide(L)'
;MGLRRFDRKFGADWLRGLPEAPAVYCFRDEAGDVIYVGKAKNVRRRLAQYRNASRRKAHRKQRELVRVAHSLEVEVVASELEALLRENALINAHRPAYNVDGAYAFLYPAIGTGIDAEGRLLLCLASRTDEVDELGLTWHGCFRPRWRAKEAFEALVSLLGRVGHLEPRSRLPGRARRTRGTRLVALRRIEPEWLASIRAFLDGESDALLARLFDVLLEQAAARSDREAVQGAFEVLRDFHVEDARRLREARMQAGRVGSFVPQDERDGLFIRARYEDGSASDGG
;
A
#
# COMPACT_ATOMS: atom_id res chain seq x y z
N MET A 1 0.33 33.77 33.36
CA MET A 1 0.07 32.47 32.69
C MET A 1 1.05 32.37 31.52
N GLY A 2 2.04 31.47 31.58
CA GLY A 2 3.12 31.43 30.59
C GLY A 2 2.65 31.01 29.19
N LEU A 3 3.26 31.61 28.15
CA LEU A 3 3.00 31.26 26.74
C LEU A 3 3.18 29.75 26.51
N ARG A 4 2.26 29.14 25.75
CA ARG A 4 2.37 27.72 25.38
C ARG A 4 3.58 27.52 24.46
N ARG A 5 4.13 26.29 24.42
CA ARG A 5 5.29 25.99 23.56
C ARG A 5 5.01 26.33 22.08
N PHE A 6 3.80 26.02 21.61
CA PHE A 6 3.35 26.37 20.27
C PHE A 6 3.46 27.88 20.04
N ASP A 7 2.88 28.67 20.94
CA ASP A 7 2.84 30.15 20.85
C ASP A 7 4.24 30.76 20.87
N ARG A 8 5.16 30.18 21.65
CA ARG A 8 6.57 30.63 21.67
C ARG A 8 7.31 30.36 20.37
N LYS A 9 6.93 29.31 19.63
CA LYS A 9 7.60 28.92 18.39
C LYS A 9 7.01 29.59 17.16
N PHE A 10 5.69 29.64 17.08
CA PHE A 10 4.98 30.05 15.86
C PHE A 10 4.25 31.39 16.03
N GLY A 11 4.26 31.98 17.23
CA GLY A 11 3.54 33.21 17.56
C GLY A 11 2.15 32.96 18.15
N ALA A 12 1.76 33.78 19.11
CA ALA A 12 0.47 33.66 19.81
C ALA A 12 -0.73 34.00 18.91
N ASP A 13 -0.53 34.89 17.93
CA ASP A 13 -1.58 35.38 17.03
C ASP A 13 -1.65 34.65 15.69
N TRP A 14 -0.62 33.87 15.36
CA TRP A 14 -0.50 33.22 14.07
C TRP A 14 -1.71 32.34 13.71
N LEU A 15 -2.24 31.58 14.67
CA LEU A 15 -3.46 30.79 14.46
C LEU A 15 -4.70 31.64 14.15
N ARG A 16 -4.81 32.85 14.72
CA ARG A 16 -5.96 33.73 14.48
C ARG A 16 -5.99 34.25 13.04
N GLY A 17 -4.81 34.41 12.43
CA GLY A 17 -4.67 34.83 11.04
C GLY A 17 -4.95 33.74 10.00
N LEU A 18 -4.98 32.47 10.39
CA LEU A 18 -5.27 31.37 9.45
C LEU A 18 -6.75 31.32 9.08
N PRO A 19 -7.12 31.02 7.83
CA PRO A 19 -8.53 30.85 7.44
C PRO A 19 -9.14 29.56 7.99
N GLU A 20 -10.46 29.48 7.92
CA GLU A 20 -11.24 28.29 8.23
C GLU A 20 -11.53 27.50 6.96
N ALA A 21 -10.48 27.02 6.31
CA ALA A 21 -10.54 26.38 5.00
C ALA A 21 -9.76 25.05 4.98
N PRO A 22 -10.01 24.19 3.96
CA PRO A 22 -9.17 23.06 3.66
C PRO A 22 -7.73 23.49 3.40
N ALA A 23 -6.77 22.76 3.95
CA ALA A 23 -5.36 23.07 3.77
C ALA A 23 -4.48 21.83 3.96
N VAL A 24 -3.26 21.93 3.44
CA VAL A 24 -2.14 21.07 3.80
C VAL A 24 -1.15 21.90 4.61
N TYR A 25 -0.50 21.29 5.61
CA TYR A 25 0.48 21.96 6.44
C TYR A 25 1.72 21.09 6.64
N CYS A 26 2.88 21.74 6.68
CA CYS A 26 4.19 21.09 6.81
C CYS A 26 4.90 21.60 8.06
N PHE A 27 5.29 20.69 8.95
CA PHE A 27 6.29 21.00 9.97
C PHE A 27 7.68 20.75 9.40
N ARG A 28 8.59 21.69 9.62
CA ARG A 28 9.99 21.58 9.22
C ARG A 28 10.91 21.65 10.43
N ASP A 29 12.08 21.04 10.34
CA ASP A 29 13.15 21.24 11.31
C ASP A 29 13.97 22.50 11.03
N GLU A 30 15.04 22.69 11.79
CA GLU A 30 15.93 23.87 11.69
C GLU A 30 16.72 23.92 10.38
N ALA A 31 16.97 22.76 9.75
CA ALA A 31 17.61 22.69 8.44
C ALA A 31 16.63 23.00 7.29
N GLY A 32 15.33 23.12 7.59
CA GLY A 32 14.27 23.35 6.61
C GLY A 32 13.68 22.07 6.03
N ASP A 33 14.10 20.90 6.51
CA ASP A 33 13.61 19.61 6.02
C ASP A 33 12.19 19.35 6.52
N VAL A 34 11.32 18.83 5.64
CA VAL A 34 9.95 18.47 6.01
C VAL A 34 9.97 17.24 6.91
N ILE A 35 9.61 17.42 8.17
CA ILE A 35 9.56 16.34 9.16
C ILE A 35 8.15 15.74 9.31
N TYR A 36 7.11 16.51 8.94
CA TYR A 36 5.73 16.03 8.93
C TYR A 36 4.85 16.82 7.97
N VAL A 37 4.00 16.12 7.23
CA VAL A 37 2.92 16.69 6.40
C VAL A 37 1.57 16.24 6.96
N GLY A 38 0.60 17.15 7.05
CA GLY A 38 -0.77 16.80 7.38
C GLY A 38 -1.80 17.62 6.61
N LYS A 39 -2.98 17.04 6.42
CA LYS A 39 -4.17 17.74 5.88
C LYS A 39 -5.13 18.20 6.97
N ALA A 40 -5.96 19.18 6.61
CA ALA A 40 -7.07 19.68 7.43
C ALA A 40 -8.27 20.03 6.57
N LYS A 41 -9.49 19.72 7.04
CA LYS A 41 -10.74 20.30 6.51
C LYS A 41 -10.92 21.76 6.93
N ASN A 42 -10.47 22.07 8.15
CA ASN A 42 -10.40 23.42 8.71
C ASN A 42 -9.04 23.57 9.40
N VAL A 43 -8.13 24.30 8.78
CA VAL A 43 -6.73 24.38 9.21
C VAL A 43 -6.56 25.09 10.56
N ARG A 44 -7.33 26.15 10.82
CA ARG A 44 -7.34 26.85 12.11
C ARG A 44 -7.70 25.89 13.26
N ARG A 45 -8.80 25.15 13.13
CA ARG A 45 -9.24 24.17 14.12
C ARG A 45 -8.23 23.05 14.28
N ARG A 46 -7.66 22.55 13.19
CA ARG A 46 -6.66 21.47 13.22
C ARG A 46 -5.39 21.87 13.94
N LEU A 47 -4.82 23.04 13.64
CA LEU A 47 -3.58 23.52 14.26
C LEU A 47 -3.81 23.99 15.72
N ALA A 48 -5.02 24.44 16.06
CA ALA A 48 -5.40 24.65 17.46
C ALA A 48 -5.31 23.36 18.30
N GLN A 49 -5.49 22.17 17.73
CA GLN A 49 -5.28 20.90 18.44
C GLN A 49 -3.81 20.69 18.84
N TYR A 50 -2.86 21.09 17.98
CA TYR A 50 -1.43 21.04 18.31
C TYR A 50 -1.08 22.01 19.42
N ARG A 51 -1.62 23.24 19.37
CA ARG A 51 -1.47 24.24 20.43
C ARG A 51 -2.06 23.78 21.77
N ASN A 52 -3.18 23.06 21.72
CA ASN A 52 -3.92 22.61 22.90
C ASN A 52 -3.59 21.19 23.35
N ALA A 53 -2.58 20.56 22.74
CA ALA A 53 -2.15 19.21 23.04
C ALA A 53 -1.70 19.07 24.51
N SER A 54 -2.49 18.33 25.29
CA SER A 54 -2.23 18.03 26.71
C SER A 54 -1.25 16.86 26.91
N ARG A 55 -0.92 16.52 28.16
CA ARG A 55 -0.02 15.39 28.50
C ARG A 55 -0.65 14.00 28.30
N ARG A 56 -1.89 13.92 27.83
CA ARG A 56 -2.55 12.63 27.53
C ARG A 56 -1.77 11.86 26.46
N LYS A 57 -1.73 10.52 26.58
CA LYS A 57 -1.03 9.62 25.64
C LYS A 57 -1.43 9.88 24.18
N ALA A 58 -2.72 10.13 23.93
CA ALA A 58 -3.25 10.45 22.58
C ALA A 58 -2.59 11.67 21.93
N HIS A 59 -2.12 12.64 22.71
CA HIS A 59 -1.51 13.89 22.23
C HIS A 59 0.03 13.79 22.10
N ARG A 60 0.62 12.62 22.34
CA ARG A 60 2.08 12.44 22.31
C ARG A 60 2.70 12.89 21.00
N LYS A 61 2.14 12.46 19.85
CA LYS A 61 2.64 12.82 18.52
C LYS A 61 2.58 14.33 18.26
N GLN A 62 1.43 14.97 18.56
CA GLN A 62 1.25 16.41 18.38
C GLN A 62 2.27 17.22 19.20
N ARG A 63 2.44 16.86 20.48
CA ARG A 63 3.42 17.51 21.36
C ARG A 63 4.85 17.33 20.88
N GLU A 64 5.16 16.14 20.38
CA GLU A 64 6.47 15.82 19.85
C GLU A 64 6.78 16.66 18.60
N LEU A 65 5.86 16.72 17.64
CA LEU A 65 6.01 17.54 16.44
C LEU A 65 6.24 19.02 16.77
N VAL A 66 5.41 19.61 17.65
CA VAL A 66 5.63 20.99 18.11
C VAL A 66 6.97 21.14 18.84
N ARG A 67 7.44 20.11 19.54
CA ARG A 67 8.73 20.13 20.21
C ARG A 67 9.89 20.13 19.23
N VAL A 68 9.85 19.33 18.17
CA VAL A 68 10.99 19.16 17.24
C VAL A 68 10.96 20.13 16.07
N ALA A 69 9.79 20.59 15.64
CA ALA A 69 9.66 21.50 14.51
C ALA A 69 10.25 22.88 14.81
N HIS A 70 10.98 23.44 13.87
CA HIS A 70 11.45 24.82 13.87
C HIS A 70 10.40 25.74 13.26
N SER A 71 9.82 25.37 12.11
CA SER A 71 8.80 26.16 11.42
C SER A 71 7.57 25.33 11.05
N LEU A 72 6.50 26.04 10.69
CA LEU A 72 5.22 25.48 10.27
C LEU A 72 4.69 26.28 9.07
N GLU A 73 4.49 25.62 7.95
CA GLU A 73 3.93 26.18 6.72
C GLU A 73 2.52 25.67 6.48
N VAL A 74 1.68 26.49 5.85
CA VAL A 74 0.28 26.18 5.52
C VAL A 74 0.02 26.58 4.08
N GLU A 75 -0.51 25.63 3.30
CA GLU A 75 -0.98 25.81 1.92
C GLU A 75 -2.50 25.58 1.90
N VAL A 76 -3.27 26.66 1.71
CA VAL A 76 -4.74 26.59 1.61
C VAL A 76 -5.11 26.09 0.21
N VAL A 77 -6.08 25.19 0.14
CA VAL A 77 -6.52 24.56 -1.11
C VAL A 77 -8.04 24.66 -1.26
N ALA A 78 -8.55 24.45 -2.47
CA ALA A 78 -9.95 24.71 -2.78
C ALA A 78 -10.91 23.66 -2.18
N SER A 79 -10.43 22.44 -1.92
CA SER A 79 -11.28 21.34 -1.45
C SER A 79 -10.56 20.35 -0.54
N GLU A 80 -11.34 19.50 0.16
CA GLU A 80 -10.79 18.38 0.93
C GLU A 80 -10.09 17.35 0.05
N LEU A 81 -10.60 17.10 -1.17
CA LEU A 81 -9.99 16.21 -2.15
C LEU A 81 -8.60 16.74 -2.55
N GLU A 82 -8.50 18.04 -2.83
CA GLU A 82 -7.22 18.67 -3.16
C GLU A 82 -6.24 18.60 -1.98
N ALA A 83 -6.73 18.80 -0.74
CA ALA A 83 -5.89 18.63 0.46
C ALA A 83 -5.36 17.20 0.60
N LEU A 84 -6.19 16.19 0.29
CA LEU A 84 -5.81 14.78 0.31
C LEU A 84 -4.73 14.46 -0.74
N LEU A 85 -4.95 14.89 -1.99
CA LEU A 85 -4.00 14.65 -3.09
C LEU A 85 -2.69 15.39 -2.85
N ARG A 86 -2.74 16.65 -2.40
CA ARG A 86 -1.57 17.46 -2.11
C ARG A 86 -0.76 16.94 -0.92
N GLU A 87 -1.42 16.49 0.15
CA GLU A 87 -0.76 15.81 1.27
C GLU A 87 -0.05 14.54 0.79
N ASN A 88 -0.73 13.70 0.00
CA ASN A 88 -0.13 12.47 -0.51
C ASN A 88 1.10 12.75 -1.38
N ALA A 89 1.01 13.73 -2.29
CA ALA A 89 2.13 14.16 -3.12
C ALA A 89 3.33 14.65 -2.30
N LEU A 90 3.10 15.48 -1.28
CA LEU A 90 4.17 15.99 -0.40
C LEU A 90 4.80 14.87 0.46
N ILE A 91 4.00 13.93 0.97
CA ILE A 91 4.51 12.76 1.69
C ILE A 91 5.39 11.90 0.78
N ASN A 92 4.97 11.68 -0.47
CA ASN A 92 5.75 10.92 -1.44
C ASN A 92 7.06 11.64 -1.81
N ALA A 93 7.02 12.96 -2.00
CA ALA A 93 8.18 13.76 -2.35
C ALA A 93 9.22 13.86 -1.22
N HIS A 94 8.77 14.08 0.02
CA HIS A 94 9.67 14.37 1.14
C HIS A 94 9.96 13.19 2.06
N ARG A 95 9.17 12.12 2.00
CA ARG A 95 9.24 10.95 2.90
C ARG A 95 9.45 11.33 4.39
N PRO A 96 8.61 12.21 4.96
CA PRO A 96 8.89 12.80 6.28
C PRO A 96 8.93 11.76 7.39
N ALA A 97 9.90 11.87 8.30
CA ALA A 97 10.16 10.87 9.34
C ALA A 97 8.95 10.58 10.26
N TYR A 98 8.07 11.56 10.48
CA TYR A 98 6.89 11.41 11.36
C TYR A 98 5.60 11.02 10.60
N ASN A 99 5.65 10.86 9.27
CA ASN A 99 4.58 10.26 8.47
C ASN A 99 4.84 8.75 8.35
N VAL A 100 3.83 7.92 8.69
CA VAL A 100 3.94 6.45 8.60
C VAL A 100 3.26 5.97 7.33
N ASP A 101 2.01 6.38 7.13
CA ASP A 101 1.24 6.07 5.92
C ASP A 101 1.75 6.87 4.72
N GLY A 102 1.77 6.25 3.53
CA GLY A 102 2.23 6.89 2.30
C GLY A 102 3.75 7.03 2.20
N ALA A 103 4.50 7.03 3.31
CA ALA A 103 5.94 7.32 3.32
C ALA A 103 6.82 6.10 2.96
N TYR A 104 6.46 4.88 3.34
CA TYR A 104 7.39 3.76 3.23
C TYR A 104 7.00 2.71 2.18
N ALA A 105 7.88 2.47 1.21
CA ALA A 105 7.68 1.51 0.12
C ALA A 105 7.36 0.09 0.59
N PHE A 106 7.92 -0.35 1.73
CA PHE A 106 7.65 -1.68 2.26
C PHE A 106 6.16 -1.94 2.53
N LEU A 107 5.34 -0.90 2.72
CA LEU A 107 3.89 -1.03 2.94
C LEU A 107 3.10 -1.36 1.66
N TYR A 108 3.74 -1.31 0.49
CA TYR A 108 3.12 -1.42 -0.84
C TYR A 108 3.74 -2.57 -1.65
N PRO A 109 3.64 -3.83 -1.20
CA PRO A 109 4.13 -4.94 -1.99
C PRO A 109 3.33 -5.10 -3.30
N ALA A 110 4.03 -5.51 -4.34
CA ALA A 110 3.48 -6.03 -5.58
C ALA A 110 3.81 -7.52 -5.69
N ILE A 111 3.02 -8.23 -6.50
CA ILE A 111 3.25 -9.63 -6.84
C ILE A 111 3.68 -9.68 -8.31
N GLY A 112 4.85 -10.23 -8.59
CA GLY A 112 5.43 -10.42 -9.91
C GLY A 112 5.23 -11.84 -10.39
N THR A 113 4.87 -12.02 -11.67
CA THR A 113 4.66 -13.31 -12.32
C THR A 113 5.50 -13.42 -13.59
N GLY A 114 6.07 -14.59 -13.85
CA GLY A 114 6.85 -14.84 -15.06
C GLY A 114 7.19 -16.30 -15.27
N ILE A 115 7.86 -16.58 -16.38
CA ILE A 115 8.43 -17.89 -16.69
C ILE A 115 9.91 -17.67 -16.95
N ASP A 116 10.78 -18.45 -16.33
CA ASP A 116 12.22 -18.37 -16.59
C ASP A 116 12.66 -19.21 -17.79
N ALA A 117 13.96 -19.15 -18.12
CA ALA A 117 14.54 -19.87 -19.25
C ALA A 117 14.39 -21.40 -19.13
N GLU A 118 14.20 -21.93 -17.93
CA GLU A 118 13.99 -23.36 -17.67
C GLU A 118 12.50 -23.75 -17.69
N GLY A 119 11.60 -22.84 -18.07
CA GLY A 119 10.16 -23.09 -18.13
C GLY A 119 9.49 -23.15 -16.76
N ARG A 120 10.12 -22.60 -15.71
CA ARG A 120 9.56 -22.62 -14.34
C ARG A 120 8.71 -21.38 -14.11
N LEU A 121 7.55 -21.55 -13.48
CA LEU A 121 6.72 -20.44 -13.01
C LEU A 121 7.43 -19.70 -11.88
N LEU A 122 7.67 -18.41 -12.08
CA LEU A 122 8.18 -17.49 -11.07
C LEU A 122 7.04 -16.72 -10.42
N LEU A 123 7.05 -16.66 -9.09
CA LEU A 123 6.22 -15.77 -8.28
C LEU A 123 7.12 -14.97 -7.34
N CYS A 124 6.94 -13.65 -7.30
CA CYS A 124 7.75 -12.77 -6.47
C CYS A 124 6.90 -11.75 -5.71
N LEU A 125 6.98 -11.72 -4.39
CA LEU A 125 6.46 -10.62 -3.59
C LEU A 125 7.58 -9.61 -3.34
N ALA A 126 7.45 -8.37 -3.79
CA ALA A 126 8.46 -7.33 -3.57
C ALA A 126 7.82 -5.95 -3.35
N SER A 127 8.46 -5.11 -2.54
CA SER A 127 8.08 -3.70 -2.38
C SER A 127 8.98 -2.74 -3.15
N ARG A 128 10.06 -3.29 -3.72
CA ARG A 128 11.03 -2.62 -4.57
C ARG A 128 11.20 -3.50 -5.80
N THR A 129 10.40 -3.22 -6.81
CA THR A 129 10.35 -4.03 -8.04
C THR A 129 11.61 -3.83 -8.88
N ASP A 130 12.18 -2.62 -8.82
CA ASP A 130 13.44 -2.19 -9.41
C ASP A 130 14.63 -3.09 -9.00
N GLU A 131 14.63 -3.60 -7.76
CA GLU A 131 15.71 -4.45 -7.24
C GLU A 131 15.70 -5.87 -7.81
N VAL A 132 14.74 -6.22 -8.65
CA VAL A 132 14.58 -7.55 -9.26
C VAL A 132 14.17 -7.48 -10.74
N ASP A 133 14.39 -6.34 -11.42
CA ASP A 133 14.06 -6.14 -12.83
C ASP A 133 14.76 -7.17 -13.75
N GLU A 134 15.91 -7.72 -13.33
CA GLU A 134 16.62 -8.75 -14.08
C GLU A 134 15.81 -10.04 -14.29
N LEU A 135 14.75 -10.24 -13.52
CA LEU A 135 13.86 -11.40 -13.62
C LEU A 135 12.79 -11.24 -14.70
N GLY A 136 12.62 -10.05 -15.29
CA GLY A 136 11.64 -9.81 -16.36
C GLY A 136 10.19 -10.11 -15.97
N LEU A 137 9.82 -9.89 -14.70
CA LEU A 137 8.50 -10.22 -14.17
C LEU A 137 7.44 -9.21 -14.62
N THR A 138 6.22 -9.70 -14.83
CA THR A 138 5.03 -8.86 -14.94
C THR A 138 4.48 -8.59 -13.55
N TRP A 139 4.38 -7.31 -13.16
CA TRP A 139 3.94 -6.91 -11.83
C TRP A 139 2.44 -6.66 -11.76
N HIS A 140 1.86 -7.00 -10.61
CA HIS A 140 0.46 -6.81 -10.26
C HIS A 140 0.39 -6.10 -8.90
N GLY A 141 -0.53 -5.15 -8.75
CA GLY A 141 -0.65 -4.32 -7.53
C GLY A 141 -0.22 -2.88 -7.79
N CYS A 142 0.39 -2.15 -6.84
CA CYS A 142 0.72 -2.54 -5.48
C CYS A 142 -0.53 -2.76 -4.60
N PHE A 143 -0.43 -3.70 -3.66
CA PHE A 143 -1.49 -4.07 -2.73
C PHE A 143 -1.23 -3.48 -1.34
N ARG A 144 -2.29 -3.09 -0.63
CA ARG A 144 -2.19 -2.54 0.74
C ARG A 144 -3.46 -2.90 1.53
N PRO A 145 -3.33 -3.40 2.78
CA PRO A 145 -2.12 -3.49 3.59
C PRO A 145 -1.19 -4.66 3.23
N ARG A 146 0.12 -4.50 3.52
CA ARG A 146 1.17 -5.49 3.23
C ARG A 146 0.83 -6.91 3.71
N TRP A 147 0.21 -7.04 4.89
CA TRP A 147 -0.06 -8.35 5.48
C TRP A 147 -1.04 -9.18 4.62
N ARG A 148 -2.11 -8.58 4.09
CA ARG A 148 -3.05 -9.29 3.18
C ARG A 148 -2.36 -9.76 1.91
N ALA A 149 -1.55 -8.90 1.30
CA ALA A 149 -0.79 -9.25 0.11
C ALA A 149 0.23 -10.38 0.37
N LYS A 150 0.86 -10.39 1.55
CA LYS A 150 1.77 -11.45 1.96
C LYS A 150 1.03 -12.78 2.19
N GLU A 151 -0.09 -12.75 2.90
CA GLU A 151 -0.91 -13.94 3.15
C GLU A 151 -1.48 -14.53 1.86
N ALA A 152 -1.98 -13.68 0.96
CA ALA A 152 -2.43 -14.10 -0.36
C ALA A 152 -1.28 -14.72 -1.19
N PHE A 153 -0.09 -14.12 -1.16
CA PHE A 153 1.08 -14.71 -1.81
C PHE A 153 1.46 -16.07 -1.21
N GLU A 154 1.44 -16.21 0.11
CA GLU A 154 1.74 -17.46 0.81
C GLU A 154 0.68 -18.54 0.52
N ALA A 155 -0.60 -18.18 0.49
CA ALA A 155 -1.71 -19.06 0.12
C ALA A 155 -1.60 -19.53 -1.34
N LEU A 156 -1.32 -18.60 -2.27
CA LEU A 156 -1.13 -18.92 -3.69
C LEU A 156 0.04 -19.90 -3.89
N VAL A 157 1.18 -19.62 -3.25
CA VAL A 157 2.35 -20.51 -3.27
C VAL A 157 2.03 -21.88 -2.66
N SER A 158 1.26 -21.93 -1.57
CA SER A 158 0.88 -23.17 -0.89
C SER A 158 0.01 -24.07 -1.78
N LEU A 159 -1.00 -23.50 -2.45
CA LEU A 159 -1.90 -24.24 -3.34
C LEU A 159 -1.17 -24.66 -4.63
N LEU A 160 -0.43 -23.76 -5.28
CA LEU A 160 0.33 -24.10 -6.48
C LEU A 160 1.45 -25.11 -6.18
N GLY A 161 2.02 -25.09 -4.97
CA GLY A 161 3.01 -26.08 -4.52
C GLY A 161 2.44 -27.49 -4.32
N ARG A 162 1.11 -27.65 -4.29
CA ARG A 162 0.43 -28.96 -4.30
C ARG A 162 0.13 -29.43 -5.73
N VAL A 163 -0.14 -28.48 -6.63
CA VAL A 163 -0.34 -28.77 -8.07
C VAL A 163 1.00 -29.12 -8.75
N GLY A 164 2.05 -28.37 -8.46
CA GLY A 164 3.39 -28.54 -9.04
C GLY A 164 4.45 -28.85 -7.97
N HIS A 165 5.71 -28.55 -8.28
CA HIS A 165 6.83 -28.75 -7.36
C HIS A 165 7.57 -27.45 -7.09
N LEU A 166 7.63 -27.05 -5.83
CA LEU A 166 8.41 -25.90 -5.37
C LEU A 166 9.92 -26.18 -5.49
N GLU A 167 10.64 -25.26 -6.11
CA GLU A 167 12.09 -25.34 -6.17
C GLU A 167 12.73 -24.90 -4.84
N PRO A 168 13.81 -25.58 -4.41
CA PRO A 168 14.55 -25.17 -3.23
C PRO A 168 15.14 -23.77 -3.45
N ARG A 169 15.27 -23.02 -2.34
CA ARG A 169 15.86 -21.66 -2.37
C ARG A 169 17.23 -21.63 -3.04
N SER A 170 17.97 -22.74 -3.05
CA SER A 170 19.28 -22.88 -3.69
C SER A 170 19.25 -22.88 -5.22
N ARG A 171 18.07 -23.00 -5.87
CA ARG A 171 17.89 -23.06 -7.33
C ARG A 171 17.12 -21.89 -7.98
N LEU A 172 16.69 -20.89 -7.21
CA LEU A 172 16.02 -19.67 -7.73
C LEU A 172 16.96 -18.71 -8.50
N PRO A 173 16.55 -17.99 -9.53
CA PRO A 173 17.44 -17.06 -10.24
C PRO A 173 17.88 -15.85 -9.39
N GLY A 174 19.06 -15.28 -9.72
CA GLY A 174 19.45 -13.90 -9.41
C GLY A 174 19.84 -13.52 -7.96
N ARG A 175 20.11 -12.21 -7.78
CA ARG A 175 20.37 -11.57 -6.47
C ARG A 175 19.10 -11.43 -5.63
N ALA A 176 17.92 -11.50 -6.25
CA ALA A 176 16.60 -11.44 -5.62
C ALA A 176 16.43 -12.29 -4.36
N ARG A 177 17.16 -13.41 -4.24
CA ARG A 177 17.16 -14.26 -3.03
C ARG A 177 17.66 -13.56 -1.75
N ARG A 178 18.47 -12.51 -1.91
CA ARG A 178 19.18 -11.79 -0.84
C ARG A 178 18.57 -10.41 -0.56
N THR A 179 17.61 -9.98 -1.38
CA THR A 179 16.97 -8.68 -1.27
C THR A 179 15.99 -8.67 -0.10
N ARG A 180 16.20 -7.75 0.85
CA ARG A 180 15.40 -7.68 2.08
C ARG A 180 13.97 -7.26 1.74
N GLY A 181 12.99 -8.03 2.23
CA GLY A 181 11.57 -7.75 1.98
C GLY A 181 11.04 -8.30 0.67
N THR A 182 11.89 -9.00 -0.10
CA THR A 182 11.54 -9.73 -1.32
C THR A 182 11.40 -11.22 -1.05
N ARG A 183 10.37 -11.84 -1.62
CA ARG A 183 10.15 -13.29 -1.56
C ARG A 183 9.94 -13.83 -2.97
N LEU A 184 11.01 -14.42 -3.52
CA LEU A 184 10.98 -15.15 -4.78
C LEU A 184 10.70 -16.64 -4.53
N VAL A 185 9.89 -17.24 -5.41
CA VAL A 185 9.56 -18.67 -5.48
C VAL A 185 9.55 -19.09 -6.95
N ALA A 186 10.00 -20.31 -7.24
CA ALA A 186 9.88 -20.94 -8.54
C ALA A 186 9.16 -22.28 -8.40
N LEU A 187 8.28 -22.61 -9.35
CA LEU A 187 7.55 -23.87 -9.41
C LEU A 187 7.78 -24.56 -10.74
N ARG A 188 8.00 -25.88 -10.69
CA ARG A 188 8.05 -26.77 -11.86
C ARG A 188 6.75 -27.54 -11.98
N ARG A 189 6.51 -28.13 -13.16
CA ARG A 189 5.28 -28.89 -13.46
C ARG A 189 4.00 -28.08 -13.26
N ILE A 190 4.08 -26.78 -13.55
CA ILE A 190 2.92 -25.92 -13.70
C ILE A 190 2.87 -25.58 -15.17
N GLU A 191 1.82 -26.01 -15.85
CA GLU A 191 1.67 -25.76 -17.28
C GLU A 191 1.61 -24.25 -17.57
N PRO A 192 2.18 -23.76 -18.69
CA PRO A 192 2.25 -22.34 -18.97
C PRO A 192 0.89 -21.63 -18.99
N GLU A 193 -0.21 -22.32 -19.32
CA GLU A 193 -1.54 -21.68 -19.35
C GLU A 193 -2.04 -21.25 -17.95
N TRP A 194 -1.48 -21.79 -16.86
CA TRP A 194 -1.82 -21.33 -15.51
C TRP A 194 -1.41 -19.88 -15.29
N LEU A 195 -0.35 -19.42 -15.97
CA LEU A 195 0.14 -18.05 -15.85
C LEU A 195 -0.96 -17.05 -16.22
N ALA A 196 -1.74 -17.31 -17.28
CA ALA A 196 -2.83 -16.44 -17.70
C ALA A 196 -3.91 -16.32 -16.62
N SER A 197 -4.33 -17.45 -16.02
CA SER A 197 -5.30 -17.45 -14.92
C SER A 197 -4.76 -16.76 -13.65
N ILE A 198 -3.47 -16.94 -13.34
CA ILE A 198 -2.82 -16.27 -12.20
C ILE A 198 -2.80 -14.75 -12.42
N ARG A 199 -2.45 -14.30 -13.63
CA ARG A 199 -2.42 -12.88 -13.98
C ARG A 199 -3.82 -12.26 -13.88
N ALA A 200 -4.81 -12.88 -14.52
CA ALA A 200 -6.20 -12.41 -14.45
C ALA A 200 -6.73 -12.34 -13.01
N PHE A 201 -6.34 -13.30 -12.15
CA PHE A 201 -6.66 -13.28 -10.73
C PHE A 201 -6.02 -12.12 -9.97
N LEU A 202 -4.71 -11.93 -10.13
CA LEU A 202 -3.97 -10.85 -9.47
C LEU A 202 -4.36 -9.46 -9.99
N ASP A 203 -4.82 -9.38 -11.24
CA ASP A 203 -5.32 -8.16 -11.88
C ASP A 203 -6.78 -7.85 -11.55
N GLY A 204 -7.45 -8.72 -10.79
CA GLY A 204 -8.85 -8.52 -10.41
C GLY A 204 -9.83 -8.71 -11.59
N GLU A 205 -9.39 -9.34 -12.68
CA GLU A 205 -10.17 -9.58 -13.88
C GLU A 205 -11.05 -10.82 -13.76
N SER A 206 -10.57 -11.86 -13.11
CA SER A 206 -11.29 -13.12 -12.96
C SER A 206 -10.81 -13.93 -11.76
N ASP A 207 -11.74 -14.56 -11.03
CA ASP A 207 -11.46 -15.51 -9.95
C ASP A 207 -11.37 -16.97 -10.43
N ALA A 208 -11.43 -17.23 -11.74
CA ALA A 208 -11.44 -18.57 -12.32
C ALA A 208 -10.24 -19.44 -11.93
N LEU A 209 -9.13 -18.82 -11.50
CA LEU A 209 -8.00 -19.53 -10.89
C LEU A 209 -8.44 -20.41 -9.70
N LEU A 210 -9.38 -19.94 -8.87
CA LEU A 210 -9.83 -20.67 -7.69
C LEU A 210 -10.57 -21.95 -8.09
N ALA A 211 -11.48 -21.87 -9.08
CA ALA A 211 -12.16 -23.05 -9.60
C ALA A 211 -11.15 -24.05 -10.18
N ARG A 212 -10.20 -23.58 -10.99
CA ARG A 212 -9.15 -24.42 -11.57
C ARG A 212 -8.28 -25.11 -10.52
N LEU A 213 -7.87 -24.39 -9.47
CA LEU A 213 -7.13 -24.98 -8.34
C LEU A 213 -7.96 -26.03 -7.62
N PHE A 214 -9.25 -25.76 -7.41
CA PHE A 214 -10.15 -26.66 -6.70
C PHE A 214 -10.31 -27.99 -7.44
N ASP A 215 -10.59 -27.93 -8.75
CA ASP A 215 -10.78 -29.13 -9.59
C ASP A 215 -9.55 -30.05 -9.55
N VAL A 216 -8.34 -29.49 -9.72
CA VAL A 216 -7.10 -30.28 -9.69
C VAL A 216 -6.81 -30.85 -8.30
N LEU A 217 -7.08 -30.10 -7.24
CA LEU A 217 -6.81 -30.55 -5.87
C LEU A 217 -7.81 -31.61 -5.39
N LEU A 218 -9.05 -31.63 -5.90
CA LEU A 218 -10.03 -32.68 -5.60
C LEU A 218 -9.56 -34.07 -6.05
N GLU A 219 -8.87 -34.14 -7.18
CA GLU A 219 -8.34 -35.37 -7.76
C GLU A 219 -7.11 -35.91 -7.03
N GLN A 220 -6.44 -35.08 -6.22
CA GLN A 220 -5.23 -35.46 -5.50
C GLN A 220 -5.51 -36.00 -4.09
N ALA A 221 -5.10 -37.25 -3.84
CA ALA A 221 -5.22 -37.88 -2.51
C ALA A 221 -4.51 -37.09 -1.39
N ALA A 222 -3.39 -36.43 -1.70
CA ALA A 222 -2.58 -35.64 -0.75
C ALA A 222 -3.29 -34.36 -0.24
N ALA A 223 -4.24 -33.81 -1.00
CA ALA A 223 -5.04 -32.66 -0.53
C ALA A 223 -6.04 -33.04 0.57
N ARG A 224 -6.34 -34.35 0.75
CA ARG A 224 -7.33 -34.83 1.71
C ARG A 224 -6.81 -34.89 3.15
N SER A 225 -5.50 -34.99 3.35
CA SER A 225 -4.87 -35.00 4.69
C SER A 225 -4.68 -33.61 5.30
N ASP A 226 -4.92 -32.54 4.52
CA ASP A 226 -4.68 -31.14 4.92
C ASP A 226 -5.84 -30.22 4.45
N ARG A 227 -7.07 -30.73 4.53
CA ARG A 227 -8.27 -30.03 4.02
C ARG A 227 -8.47 -28.67 4.65
N GLU A 228 -8.21 -28.54 5.95
CA GLU A 228 -8.39 -27.29 6.68
C GLU A 228 -7.44 -26.19 6.18
N ALA A 229 -6.15 -26.49 6.00
CA ALA A 229 -5.21 -25.50 5.47
C ALA A 229 -5.48 -25.16 4.00
N VAL A 230 -5.91 -26.14 3.20
CA VAL A 230 -6.31 -25.90 1.80
C VAL A 230 -7.53 -24.98 1.75
N GLN A 231 -8.57 -25.26 2.55
CA GLN A 231 -9.77 -24.43 2.64
C GLN A 231 -9.43 -23.00 3.10
N GLY A 232 -8.61 -22.87 4.14
CA GLY A 232 -8.15 -21.56 4.62
C GLY A 232 -7.37 -20.77 3.56
N ALA A 233 -6.54 -21.45 2.76
CA ALA A 233 -5.83 -20.79 1.66
C ALA A 233 -6.79 -20.29 0.57
N PHE A 234 -7.86 -21.04 0.24
CA PHE A 234 -8.90 -20.59 -0.68
C PHE A 234 -9.67 -19.37 -0.16
N GLU A 235 -9.98 -19.34 1.14
CA GLU A 235 -10.65 -18.19 1.78
C GLU A 235 -9.79 -16.93 1.72
N VAL A 236 -8.51 -17.04 2.09
CA VAL A 236 -7.55 -15.94 1.99
C VAL A 236 -7.46 -15.40 0.56
N LEU A 237 -7.38 -16.27 -0.45
CA LEU A 237 -7.31 -15.85 -1.84
C LEU A 237 -8.62 -15.20 -2.32
N ARG A 238 -9.77 -15.75 -1.94
CA ARG A 238 -11.07 -15.16 -2.29
C ARG A 238 -11.19 -13.75 -1.73
N ASP A 239 -10.89 -13.58 -0.45
CA ASP A 239 -10.94 -12.28 0.22
C ASP A 239 -9.96 -11.29 -0.42
N PHE A 240 -8.73 -11.72 -0.70
CA PHE A 240 -7.74 -10.89 -1.40
C PHE A 240 -8.22 -10.46 -2.79
N HIS A 241 -8.80 -11.38 -3.57
CA HIS A 241 -9.28 -11.05 -4.91
C HIS A 241 -10.36 -9.97 -4.88
N VAL A 242 -11.33 -10.10 -3.97
CA VAL A 242 -12.44 -9.15 -3.82
C VAL A 242 -11.97 -7.82 -3.22
N GLU A 243 -11.26 -7.87 -2.10
CA GLU A 243 -10.97 -6.69 -1.28
C GLU A 243 -9.74 -5.90 -1.74
N ASP A 244 -8.83 -6.51 -2.50
CA ASP A 244 -7.58 -5.88 -2.96
C ASP A 244 -7.46 -5.86 -4.50
N ALA A 245 -7.45 -7.02 -5.16
CA ALA A 245 -7.18 -7.08 -6.61
C ALA A 245 -8.27 -6.41 -7.45
N ARG A 246 -9.53 -6.81 -7.25
CA ARG A 246 -10.69 -6.28 -7.96
C ARG A 246 -10.91 -4.80 -7.64
N ARG A 247 -10.80 -4.39 -6.38
CA ARG A 247 -10.90 -2.97 -6.00
C ARG A 247 -9.83 -2.10 -6.67
N LEU A 248 -8.58 -2.59 -6.75
CA LEU A 248 -7.53 -1.87 -7.48
C LEU A 248 -7.86 -1.76 -8.96
N ARG A 249 -8.38 -2.84 -9.58
CA ARG A 249 -8.82 -2.81 -10.97
C ARG A 249 -9.93 -1.78 -11.19
N GLU A 250 -10.96 -1.78 -10.36
CA GLU A 250 -12.08 -0.83 -10.44
C GLU A 250 -11.57 0.61 -10.37
N ALA A 251 -10.73 0.94 -9.38
CA ALA A 251 -10.14 2.27 -9.25
C ALA A 251 -9.29 2.67 -10.47
N ARG A 252 -8.56 1.72 -11.07
CA ARG A 252 -7.78 1.97 -12.30
C ARG A 252 -8.66 2.24 -13.50
N MET A 253 -9.74 1.46 -13.67
CA MET A 253 -10.67 1.60 -14.79
C MET A 253 -11.42 2.92 -14.71
N GLN A 254 -11.86 3.33 -13.51
CA GLN A 254 -12.46 4.65 -13.27
C GLN A 254 -11.50 5.79 -13.68
N ALA A 255 -10.21 5.67 -13.36
CA ALA A 255 -9.20 6.64 -13.74
C ALA A 255 -8.68 6.50 -15.19
N GLY A 256 -9.27 5.62 -16.01
CA GLY A 256 -8.84 5.39 -17.40
C GLY A 256 -7.42 4.81 -17.53
N ARG A 257 -6.88 4.17 -16.47
CA ARG A 257 -5.52 3.66 -16.44
C ARG A 257 -5.41 2.24 -16.98
N VAL A 258 -4.53 2.07 -17.97
CA VAL A 258 -4.16 0.76 -18.54
C VAL A 258 -2.98 0.14 -17.76
N GLY A 259 -2.96 -1.19 -17.65
CA GLY A 259 -1.81 -1.95 -17.13
C GLY A 259 -1.89 -2.34 -15.64
N SER A 260 -1.50 -3.57 -15.32
CA SER A 260 -1.67 -4.31 -14.05
C SER A 260 -1.06 -3.67 -12.80
N PHE A 261 0.00 -2.87 -12.99
CA PHE A 261 0.84 -2.33 -11.94
C PHE A 261 0.64 -0.82 -11.74
N VAL A 262 0.51 -0.43 -10.48
CA VAL A 262 0.34 0.93 -9.98
C VAL A 262 1.40 1.13 -8.90
N PRO A 263 2.43 1.95 -9.16
CA PRO A 263 3.47 2.21 -8.19
C PRO A 263 2.92 2.97 -6.97
N GLN A 264 3.65 2.90 -5.86
CA GLN A 264 3.24 3.45 -4.56
C GLN A 264 2.81 4.92 -4.65
N ASP A 265 3.60 5.73 -5.35
CA ASP A 265 3.43 7.18 -5.46
C ASP A 265 2.14 7.57 -6.19
N GLU A 266 1.60 6.68 -7.01
CA GLU A 266 0.35 6.88 -7.73
C GLU A 266 -0.85 6.17 -7.09
N ARG A 267 -0.61 5.05 -6.40
CA ARG A 267 -1.67 4.18 -5.86
C ARG A 267 -2.63 4.90 -4.92
N ASP A 268 -2.11 5.59 -3.91
CA ASP A 268 -2.97 6.19 -2.90
C ASP A 268 -3.77 7.36 -3.48
N GLY A 269 -3.16 8.14 -4.40
CA GLY A 269 -3.86 9.18 -5.16
C GLY A 269 -5.00 8.61 -6.01
N LEU A 270 -4.81 7.44 -6.62
CA LEU A 270 -5.84 6.73 -7.37
C LEU A 270 -7.07 6.41 -6.51
N PHE A 271 -6.88 5.79 -5.34
CA PHE A 271 -7.98 5.47 -4.43
C PHE A 271 -8.64 6.71 -3.83
N ILE A 272 -7.87 7.79 -3.61
CA ILE A 272 -8.43 9.07 -3.16
C ILE A 272 -9.42 9.61 -4.21
N ARG A 273 -9.07 9.58 -5.51
CA ARG A 273 -9.96 10.06 -6.58
C ARG A 273 -11.19 9.19 -6.73
N ALA A 274 -11.01 7.86 -6.85
CA ALA A 274 -12.09 6.89 -6.98
C ALA A 274 -13.17 7.08 -5.90
N ARG A 275 -12.75 7.21 -4.63
CA ARG A 275 -13.68 7.42 -3.51
C ARG A 275 -14.51 8.72 -3.63
N TYR A 276 -13.92 9.79 -4.16
CA TYR A 276 -14.59 11.08 -4.30
C TYR A 276 -15.47 11.15 -5.55
N GLU A 277 -15.12 10.43 -6.61
CA GLU A 277 -15.92 10.30 -7.83
C GLU A 277 -17.18 9.44 -7.60
N ASP A 278 -17.09 8.40 -6.77
CA ASP A 278 -18.22 7.52 -6.40
C ASP A 278 -19.22 8.15 -5.40
N GLY A 279 -19.10 9.44 -5.07
CA GLY A 279 -20.11 10.19 -4.28
C GLY A 279 -20.22 9.85 -2.79
N SER A 280 -19.29 9.08 -2.21
CA SER A 280 -19.37 8.61 -0.82
C SER A 280 -18.66 9.49 0.23
N ALA A 281 -18.67 10.81 0.03
CA ALA A 281 -18.11 11.77 1.01
C ALA A 281 -19.00 12.99 1.28
N SER A 282 -20.32 12.89 1.04
CA SER A 282 -21.30 13.67 1.78
C SER A 282 -21.66 12.92 3.06
N ASP A 283 -21.53 13.62 4.19
CA ASP A 283 -21.96 13.25 5.55
C ASP A 283 -21.07 12.31 6.39
N GLY A 284 -20.24 12.97 7.20
CA GLY A 284 -19.73 12.48 8.48
C GLY A 284 -19.33 13.69 9.32
N GLY A 285 -20.29 14.19 10.12
CA GLY A 285 -20.14 15.34 11.03
C GLY A 285 -19.17 15.13 12.20
#